data_AF-A0A818M5K2-F1
#
_entry.id   AF-A0A818M5K2-F1
#
_cell.length_a   1.000
_cell.length_b   1.000
_cell.length_c   1.000
_cell.angle_alpha   90.00
_cell.angle_beta   90.00
_cell.angle_gamma   90.00
#
_symmetry.space_group_name_H-M   'P 1'
#
loop_
_entity.id
_entity.type
_entity.pdbx_description
1 polymer ?
#
loop_
_entity_poly.entity_id
_entity_poly.type
_entity_poly.pdbx_seq_one_letter_code
_entity_poly.pdbx_strand_id
1 'polypeptide(L)'
;MGKDYYKILGLSKGATDDDIKKAYRKLALKYHPDKNKEAGAEEKFKEVAEAYEVLSDPKKKEIFDKYGEEGLKAGGGGGGGPGGAGQQFFYSNVDPHQTFRMFFNGADPFAMFFGGEGDDGEQQRRSISIGLVLTSLTLITFVYVGSSTNNYYTVLQNFQFSHGKNLSHPSLVRVLCLILTSPKYILTRAKAVHETWAPQCDRYFFITESLGNDVKSNESNFIEQLPIAPIKNITTGYDHLTQKSTLAFLFAYENYFNDFNWFVKADDDTYVIVEHLKKFLSEQNSSEPVTFGYNFKVHVPKGYHSGGASYVLSRESLRRFYEAQQDPTSNCRKDGGSEDVEIANCLRTKGVYPGKSLDKQNRELFHPLPFVDHFRGFFPDWLATYAENPPQSNYNCCSDQTISFHYVRPEEQYLMYFLLYKTRSTPYIDRPWIKKSYSSTIPVN
;
A
#
# COMPACT_ATOMS: atom_id res chain seq x y z
N MET A 1 -33.64 -29.50 16.50
CA MET A 1 -32.78 -29.56 15.29
C MET A 1 -32.11 -28.22 15.17
N GLY A 2 -30.80 -28.20 14.99
CA GLY A 2 -30.07 -26.96 14.77
C GLY A 2 -30.29 -26.35 13.39
N LYS A 3 -29.75 -25.13 13.20
CA LYS A 3 -29.74 -24.39 11.93
C LYS A 3 -29.01 -25.19 10.85
N ASP A 4 -29.56 -25.15 9.64
CA ASP A 4 -28.94 -25.71 8.44
C ASP A 4 -28.37 -24.56 7.60
N TYR A 5 -27.09 -24.25 7.80
CA TYR A 5 -26.43 -23.12 7.16
C TYR A 5 -26.39 -23.23 5.62
N TYR A 6 -26.38 -24.44 5.05
CA TYR A 6 -26.51 -24.60 3.60
C TYR A 6 -27.89 -24.17 3.13
N LYS A 7 -28.97 -24.60 3.81
CA LYS A 7 -30.34 -24.14 3.49
C LYS A 7 -30.53 -22.64 3.69
N ILE A 8 -29.93 -22.03 4.72
CA ILE A 8 -29.96 -20.58 4.95
C ILE A 8 -29.32 -19.82 3.77
N LEU A 9 -28.22 -20.34 3.21
CA LEU A 9 -27.61 -19.78 1.99
C LEU A 9 -28.30 -20.21 0.69
N GLY A 10 -29.29 -21.11 0.73
CA GLY A 10 -29.95 -21.65 -0.47
C GLY A 10 -29.08 -22.61 -1.28
N LEU A 11 -28.14 -23.30 -0.63
CA LEU A 11 -27.16 -24.20 -1.21
C LEU A 11 -27.43 -25.67 -0.81
N SER A 12 -26.83 -26.61 -1.56
CA SER A 12 -26.72 -28.01 -1.17
C SER A 12 -25.43 -28.27 -0.38
N LYS A 13 -25.45 -29.30 0.47
CA LYS A 13 -24.24 -29.78 1.14
C LYS A 13 -23.23 -30.27 0.11
N GLY A 14 -21.99 -29.77 0.17
CA GLY A 14 -20.96 -29.99 -0.84
C GLY A 14 -20.79 -28.85 -1.86
N ALA A 15 -21.50 -27.72 -1.69
CA ALA A 15 -21.22 -26.49 -2.43
C ALA A 15 -19.76 -26.01 -2.25
N THR A 16 -19.20 -25.37 -3.28
CA THR A 16 -17.82 -24.86 -3.25
C THR A 16 -17.71 -23.55 -2.48
N ASP A 17 -16.50 -23.19 -2.04
CA ASP A 17 -16.23 -21.91 -1.36
C ASP A 17 -16.71 -20.70 -2.16
N ASP A 18 -16.63 -20.77 -3.50
CA ASP A 18 -17.10 -19.71 -4.39
C ASP A 18 -18.63 -19.65 -4.48
N ASP A 19 -19.32 -20.78 -4.38
CA ASP A 19 -20.79 -20.80 -4.31
C ASP A 19 -21.29 -20.25 -2.97
N ILE A 20 -20.58 -20.57 -1.88
CA ILE A 20 -20.81 -20.03 -0.53
C ILE A 20 -20.62 -18.50 -0.53
N LYS A 21 -19.52 -17.99 -1.13
CA LYS A 21 -19.28 -16.54 -1.31
C LYS A 21 -20.35 -15.87 -2.18
N LYS A 22 -20.76 -16.48 -3.31
CA LYS A 22 -21.79 -15.94 -4.21
C LYS A 22 -23.16 -15.88 -3.52
N ALA A 23 -23.54 -16.93 -2.80
CA ALA A 23 -24.79 -17.00 -2.06
C ALA A 23 -24.84 -15.94 -0.95
N TYR A 24 -23.80 -15.85 -0.13
CA TYR A 24 -23.68 -14.82 0.90
C TYR A 24 -23.77 -13.41 0.31
N ARG A 25 -22.99 -13.10 -0.74
CA ARG A 25 -23.04 -11.79 -1.42
C ARG A 25 -24.47 -11.39 -1.81
N LYS A 26 -25.22 -12.31 -2.41
CA LYS A 26 -26.59 -12.07 -2.87
C LYS A 26 -27.57 -11.86 -1.72
N LEU A 27 -27.49 -12.68 -0.68
CA LEU A 27 -28.44 -12.64 0.43
C LEU A 27 -28.15 -11.51 1.41
N ALA A 28 -26.88 -11.22 1.68
CA ALA A 28 -26.47 -10.13 2.56
C ALA A 28 -26.90 -8.75 2.01
N LEU A 29 -26.84 -8.54 0.69
CA LEU A 29 -27.37 -7.33 0.04
C LEU A 29 -28.90 -7.28 -0.03
N LYS A 30 -29.57 -8.43 -0.04
CA LYS A 30 -31.04 -8.54 -0.06
C LYS A 30 -31.67 -8.21 1.30
N TYR A 31 -30.98 -8.59 2.38
CA TYR A 31 -31.48 -8.46 3.76
C TYR A 31 -30.78 -7.35 4.57
N HIS A 32 -29.86 -6.59 3.97
CA HIS A 32 -29.15 -5.51 4.68
C HIS A 32 -30.14 -4.52 5.32
N PRO A 33 -30.00 -4.19 6.62
CA PRO A 33 -30.97 -3.33 7.33
C PRO A 33 -31.20 -1.96 6.72
N ASP A 34 -30.23 -1.39 5.99
CA ASP A 34 -30.42 -0.08 5.32
C ASP A 34 -31.30 -0.15 4.08
N LYS A 35 -31.36 -1.32 3.42
CA LYS A 35 -32.11 -1.53 2.18
C LYS A 35 -33.44 -2.25 2.38
N ASN A 36 -33.52 -3.15 3.36
CA ASN A 36 -34.72 -3.92 3.64
C ASN A 36 -35.22 -3.65 5.07
N LYS A 37 -36.39 -3.02 5.17
CA LYS A 37 -37.11 -2.71 6.42
C LYS A 37 -38.30 -3.66 6.68
N GLU A 38 -38.44 -4.74 5.90
CA GLU A 38 -39.47 -5.76 6.11
C GLU A 38 -39.28 -6.49 7.45
N ALA A 39 -40.38 -6.91 8.07
CA ALA A 39 -40.33 -7.70 9.30
C ALA A 39 -39.54 -9.01 9.08
N GLY A 40 -38.54 -9.26 9.93
CA GLY A 40 -37.65 -10.42 9.84
C GLY A 40 -36.52 -10.31 8.80
N ALA A 41 -36.34 -9.16 8.13
CA ALA A 41 -35.17 -8.94 7.27
C ALA A 41 -33.86 -8.91 8.08
N GLU A 42 -33.86 -8.19 9.21
CA GLU A 42 -32.70 -8.11 10.10
C GLU A 42 -32.30 -9.50 10.64
N GLU A 43 -33.27 -10.32 11.07
CA GLU A 43 -33.01 -11.68 11.56
C GLU A 43 -32.36 -12.56 10.49
N LYS A 44 -32.89 -12.55 9.27
CA LYS A 44 -32.29 -13.24 8.11
C LYS A 44 -30.90 -12.72 7.77
N PHE A 45 -30.62 -11.43 7.97
CA PHE A 45 -29.28 -10.89 7.80
C PHE A 45 -28.29 -11.46 8.83
N LYS A 46 -28.72 -11.64 10.10
CA LYS A 46 -27.89 -12.31 11.12
C LYS A 46 -27.63 -13.77 10.76
N GLU A 47 -28.67 -14.51 10.38
CA GLU A 47 -28.54 -15.92 9.98
C GLU A 47 -27.64 -16.12 8.75
N VAL A 48 -27.73 -15.23 7.76
CA VAL A 48 -26.89 -15.27 6.55
C VAL A 48 -25.42 -14.98 6.87
N ALA A 49 -25.14 -14.07 7.82
CA ALA A 49 -23.79 -13.81 8.30
C ALA A 49 -23.20 -14.99 9.10
N GLU A 50 -23.98 -15.55 10.02
CA GLU A 50 -23.62 -16.74 10.82
C GLU A 50 -23.33 -17.96 9.91
N ALA A 51 -24.20 -18.20 8.92
CA ALA A 51 -24.03 -19.28 7.95
C ALA A 51 -22.76 -19.13 7.10
N TYR A 52 -22.44 -17.91 6.67
CA TYR A 52 -21.23 -17.64 5.91
C TYR A 52 -19.97 -17.78 6.76
N GLU A 53 -19.95 -17.28 8.00
CA GLU A 53 -18.81 -17.40 8.90
C GLU A 53 -18.44 -18.87 9.18
N VAL A 54 -19.44 -19.73 9.42
CA VAL A 54 -19.22 -21.16 9.66
C VAL A 54 -18.80 -21.90 8.39
N LEU A 55 -19.42 -21.63 7.25
CA LEU A 55 -19.17 -22.37 6.02
C LEU A 55 -17.96 -21.86 5.22
N SER A 56 -17.43 -20.67 5.49
CA SER A 56 -16.22 -20.13 4.83
C SER A 56 -14.91 -20.45 5.55
N ASP A 57 -14.94 -20.83 6.83
CA ASP A 57 -13.78 -21.36 7.55
C ASP A 57 -13.70 -22.88 7.37
N PRO A 58 -12.60 -23.44 6.82
CA PRO A 58 -12.49 -24.87 6.56
C PRO A 58 -12.65 -25.77 7.80
N LYS A 59 -12.23 -25.30 8.99
CA LYS A 59 -12.31 -26.07 10.25
C LYS A 59 -13.71 -26.02 10.83
N LYS A 60 -14.35 -24.84 10.86
CA LYS A 60 -15.76 -24.71 11.28
C LYS A 60 -16.68 -25.49 10.35
N LYS A 61 -16.43 -25.42 9.04
CA LYS A 61 -17.15 -26.19 8.02
C LYS A 61 -17.01 -27.69 8.23
N GLU A 62 -15.82 -28.22 8.51
CA GLU A 62 -15.62 -29.64 8.81
C GLU A 62 -16.41 -30.11 10.04
N ILE A 63 -16.34 -29.35 11.14
CA ILE A 63 -17.09 -29.64 12.37
C ILE A 63 -18.60 -29.62 12.12
N PHE A 64 -19.09 -28.61 11.40
CA PHE A 64 -20.51 -28.47 11.04
C PHE A 64 -20.97 -29.58 10.07
N ASP A 65 -20.17 -29.93 9.06
CA ASP A 65 -20.46 -31.01 8.13
C ASP A 65 -20.56 -32.38 8.82
N LYS A 66 -19.83 -32.58 9.93
CA LYS A 66 -19.79 -33.85 10.67
C LYS A 66 -20.80 -33.93 11.82
N TYR A 67 -21.09 -32.83 12.50
CA TYR A 67 -21.85 -32.80 13.76
C TYR A 67 -23.00 -31.77 13.79
N GLY A 68 -23.20 -31.00 12.71
CA GLY A 68 -24.19 -29.92 12.65
C GLY A 68 -23.90 -28.76 13.61
N GLU A 69 -24.90 -27.90 13.81
CA GLU A 69 -24.81 -26.75 14.72
C GLU A 69 -24.43 -27.17 16.17
N GLU A 70 -24.91 -28.34 16.61
CA GLU A 70 -24.65 -28.86 17.96
C GLU A 70 -23.16 -29.17 18.17
N GLY A 71 -22.43 -29.61 17.14
CA GLY A 71 -20.98 -29.81 17.21
C GLY A 71 -20.18 -28.54 17.40
N LEU A 72 -20.66 -27.41 16.87
CA LEU A 72 -20.05 -26.10 17.09
C LEU A 72 -20.26 -25.62 18.55
N LYS A 73 -21.36 -26.04 19.20
CA LYS A 73 -21.65 -25.76 20.62
C LYS A 73 -20.93 -26.72 21.57
N ALA A 74 -20.70 -27.97 21.16
CA ALA A 74 -20.16 -29.05 21.99
C ALA A 74 -18.65 -28.97 22.29
N GLY A 75 -17.94 -27.92 21.85
CA GLY A 75 -16.51 -27.71 22.13
C GLY A 75 -16.15 -27.51 23.62
N GLY A 76 -17.14 -27.42 24.52
CA GLY A 76 -16.95 -27.31 25.97
C GLY A 76 -17.81 -28.29 26.76
N GLY A 77 -17.38 -29.54 26.90
CA GLY A 77 -18.06 -30.50 27.79
C GLY A 77 -17.58 -31.95 27.73
N GLY A 78 -16.59 -32.30 28.56
CA GLY A 78 -16.34 -33.70 28.97
C GLY A 78 -15.03 -34.35 28.47
N GLY A 79 -14.16 -34.74 29.40
CA GLY A 79 -12.94 -35.51 29.14
C GLY A 79 -11.70 -34.92 29.84
N GLY A 80 -11.40 -35.39 31.06
CA GLY A 80 -10.37 -34.79 31.91
C GLY A 80 -8.93 -35.19 31.55
N GLY A 81 -8.04 -34.20 31.51
CA GLY A 81 -6.58 -34.35 31.50
C GLY A 81 -5.93 -33.07 32.08
N PRO A 82 -4.94 -33.16 32.98
CA PRO A 82 -4.42 -31.99 33.70
C PRO A 82 -3.53 -31.13 32.79
N GLY A 83 -4.05 -29.97 32.34
CA GLY A 83 -3.28 -28.97 31.57
C GLY A 83 -4.10 -28.09 30.63
N GLY A 84 -5.38 -28.39 30.37
CA GLY A 84 -6.20 -27.66 29.39
C GLY A 84 -6.94 -26.44 29.94
N ALA A 85 -6.49 -25.24 29.58
CA ALA A 85 -7.32 -24.03 29.65
C ALA A 85 -8.29 -24.01 28.45
N GLY A 86 -9.43 -24.70 28.58
CA GLY A 86 -10.43 -24.80 27.52
C GLY A 86 -11.10 -23.45 27.25
N GLN A 87 -10.77 -22.80 26.13
CA GLN A 87 -11.50 -21.62 25.66
C GLN A 87 -12.72 -22.01 24.85
N GLN A 88 -13.71 -21.12 24.86
CA GLN A 88 -15.00 -21.24 24.20
C GLN A 88 -14.89 -20.93 22.69
N PHE A 89 -14.15 -21.77 21.97
CA PHE A 89 -13.50 -21.40 20.68
C PHE A 89 -14.40 -21.22 19.44
N PHE A 90 -15.64 -21.70 19.41
CA PHE A 90 -16.41 -21.82 18.16
C PHE A 90 -17.75 -21.06 18.11
N TYR A 91 -18.22 -20.50 19.22
CA TYR A 91 -19.38 -19.60 19.25
C TYR A 91 -18.97 -18.18 19.65
N SER A 92 -18.33 -17.50 18.71
CA SER A 92 -18.27 -16.04 18.71
C SER A 92 -19.64 -15.48 18.31
N ASN A 93 -20.22 -14.62 19.13
CA ASN A 93 -21.33 -13.75 18.69
C ASN A 93 -20.77 -12.69 17.74
N VAL A 94 -20.51 -13.06 16.48
CA VAL A 94 -19.95 -12.14 15.49
C VAL A 94 -21.01 -11.14 15.06
N ASP A 95 -20.64 -9.86 15.04
CA ASP A 95 -21.48 -8.79 14.51
C ASP A 95 -21.76 -9.05 13.01
N PRO A 96 -23.02 -9.26 12.60
CA PRO A 96 -23.35 -9.47 11.18
C PRO A 96 -22.88 -8.34 10.28
N HIS A 97 -22.83 -7.10 10.80
CA HIS A 97 -22.28 -5.97 10.07
C HIS A 97 -20.74 -6.03 9.98
N GLN A 98 -20.04 -6.68 10.91
CA GLN A 98 -18.60 -6.92 10.81
C GLN A 98 -18.29 -7.93 9.70
N THR A 99 -19.01 -9.06 9.66
CA THR A 99 -18.89 -10.05 8.58
C THR A 99 -19.20 -9.40 7.22
N PHE A 100 -20.22 -8.54 7.14
CA PHE A 100 -20.53 -7.76 5.95
C PHE A 100 -19.39 -6.80 5.55
N ARG A 101 -18.91 -5.96 6.49
CA ARG A 101 -17.80 -5.01 6.25
C ARG A 101 -16.53 -5.72 5.79
N MET A 102 -16.18 -6.86 6.38
CA MET A 102 -15.02 -7.67 6.01
C MET A 102 -15.20 -8.27 4.60
N PHE A 103 -16.34 -8.88 4.31
CA PHE A 103 -16.61 -9.51 3.01
C PHE A 103 -16.63 -8.53 1.84
N PHE A 104 -17.19 -7.33 2.04
CA PHE A 104 -17.21 -6.26 1.05
C PHE A 104 -15.99 -5.33 1.13
N ASN A 105 -14.99 -5.67 1.96
CA ASN A 105 -13.73 -4.94 2.13
C ASN A 105 -13.90 -3.43 2.37
N GLY A 106 -14.94 -3.05 3.12
CA GLY A 106 -15.28 -1.65 3.43
C GLY A 106 -15.67 -0.77 2.22
N ALA A 107 -15.88 -1.34 1.03
CA ALA A 107 -16.49 -0.63 -0.10
C ALA A 107 -18.00 -0.50 0.12
N ASP A 108 -18.63 0.56 -0.42
CA ASP A 108 -20.09 0.61 -0.55
C ASP A 108 -20.52 -0.36 -1.67
N PRO A 109 -21.19 -1.48 -1.34
CA PRO A 109 -21.59 -2.46 -2.34
C PRO A 109 -22.87 -2.07 -3.08
N PHE A 110 -23.55 -0.98 -2.67
CA PHE A 110 -24.74 -0.45 -3.33
C PHE A 110 -24.38 0.52 -4.47
N ALA A 111 -23.27 1.26 -4.34
CA ALA A 111 -22.75 2.16 -5.38
C ALA A 111 -22.51 1.46 -6.74
N MET A 112 -22.04 0.21 -6.74
CA MET A 112 -21.83 -0.57 -7.97
C MET A 112 -23.12 -1.06 -8.66
N PHE A 113 -24.29 -0.94 -8.02
CA PHE A 113 -25.53 -1.56 -8.50
C PHE A 113 -26.66 -0.56 -8.78
N PHE A 114 -26.59 0.67 -8.23
CA PHE A 114 -27.64 1.69 -8.36
C PHE A 114 -27.08 3.11 -8.58
N GLY A 115 -26.00 3.25 -9.36
CA GLY A 115 -25.45 4.56 -9.74
C GLY A 115 -26.38 5.30 -10.70
N GLY A 116 -27.25 6.17 -10.17
CA GLY A 116 -28.13 7.05 -10.93
C GLY A 116 -28.60 8.24 -10.09
N GLU A 117 -28.16 9.43 -10.49
CA GLU A 117 -28.67 10.78 -10.16
C GLU A 117 -28.82 11.16 -8.67
N GLY A 118 -27.86 11.97 -8.20
CA GLY A 118 -28.08 12.92 -7.10
C GLY A 118 -28.33 14.32 -7.68
N ASP A 119 -29.34 15.02 -7.16
CA ASP A 119 -29.73 16.38 -7.54
C ASP A 119 -29.06 17.43 -6.62
N ASP A 120 -29.03 18.68 -7.09
CA ASP A 120 -28.08 19.73 -6.73
C ASP A 120 -28.33 20.47 -5.39
N GLY A 121 -27.29 21.18 -4.93
CA GLY A 121 -27.36 22.06 -3.76
C GLY A 121 -26.22 23.08 -3.67
N GLU A 122 -26.16 24.04 -4.58
CA GLU A 122 -25.08 25.06 -4.61
C GLU A 122 -25.40 26.39 -3.89
N GLN A 123 -24.39 26.93 -3.21
CA GLN A 123 -24.14 28.34 -2.85
C GLN A 123 -25.25 29.28 -2.29
N GLN A 124 -24.93 29.91 -1.15
CA GLN A 124 -25.03 31.38 -1.08
C GLN A 124 -23.93 32.04 -0.24
N ARG A 125 -23.37 33.16 -0.74
CA ARG A 125 -22.31 33.98 -0.12
C ARG A 125 -22.86 35.18 0.65
N ARG A 126 -22.08 35.69 1.62
CA ARG A 126 -21.85 37.12 2.05
C ARG A 126 -21.12 37.10 3.42
N SER A 127 -20.27 38.03 3.84
CA SER A 127 -19.67 39.25 3.24
C SER A 127 -18.31 39.59 3.91
N ILE A 128 -17.56 40.50 3.30
CA ILE A 128 -16.23 41.00 3.75
C ILE A 128 -16.38 42.08 4.84
N SER A 129 -15.36 42.25 5.69
CA SER A 129 -15.03 43.54 6.32
C SER A 129 -13.52 43.70 6.51
N ILE A 130 -13.02 44.91 6.22
CA ILE A 130 -11.59 45.28 6.20
C ILE A 130 -11.28 46.11 7.45
N GLY A 131 -10.12 45.90 8.07
CA GLY A 131 -9.62 46.70 9.19
C GLY A 131 -8.10 46.82 9.15
N LEU A 132 -7.60 47.90 8.54
CA LEU A 132 -6.17 48.24 8.46
C LEU A 132 -5.89 49.37 9.45
N VAL A 133 -5.01 49.16 10.42
CA VAL A 133 -4.45 50.26 11.25
C VAL A 133 -2.94 50.07 11.36
N LEU A 134 -2.21 50.97 10.70
CA LEU A 134 -0.78 51.19 10.88
C LEU A 134 -0.60 52.49 11.65
N THR A 135 0.05 52.44 12.81
CA THR A 135 0.87 53.56 13.30
C THR A 135 2.14 52.99 13.92
N SER A 136 3.26 53.65 13.64
CA SER A 136 4.62 53.28 14.05
C SER A 136 5.31 54.50 14.69
N LEU A 137 6.58 54.34 15.08
CA LEU A 137 7.49 55.33 15.69
C LEU A 137 7.43 55.44 17.23
N THR A 138 8.53 55.58 17.99
CA THR A 138 9.90 55.00 17.93
C THR A 138 10.74 55.49 19.13
N LEU A 139 11.81 54.76 19.44
CA LEU A 139 13.12 55.28 19.94
C LEU A 139 13.21 55.97 21.33
N ILE A 140 13.87 55.27 22.23
CA ILE A 140 15.03 55.79 22.98
C ILE A 140 16.23 54.97 22.43
N THR A 141 17.10 55.44 21.52
CA THR A 141 18.17 56.47 21.61
C THR A 141 19.16 56.24 22.76
N PHE A 142 20.49 56.36 22.64
CA PHE A 142 21.50 56.53 21.57
C PHE A 142 22.84 56.00 22.20
N VAL A 143 23.91 55.57 21.53
CA VAL A 143 25.02 56.34 20.88
C VAL A 143 25.95 55.24 20.27
N TYR A 144 26.20 55.17 18.95
CA TYR A 144 27.35 55.75 18.21
C TYR A 144 28.74 55.23 18.68
N VAL A 145 29.71 54.73 17.90
CA VAL A 145 30.14 54.80 16.47
C VAL A 145 30.71 53.42 16.06
N GLY A 146 30.79 52.96 14.80
CA GLY A 146 30.34 53.50 13.51
C GLY A 146 31.34 53.27 12.33
N SER A 147 30.81 53.10 11.11
CA SER A 147 31.47 53.00 9.79
C SER A 147 32.13 51.69 9.33
N SER A 148 32.05 51.51 7.99
CA SER A 148 32.74 50.57 7.10
C SER A 148 32.12 49.19 6.81
N THR A 149 32.19 48.84 5.53
CA THR A 149 31.53 47.73 4.82
C THR A 149 32.25 46.38 4.97
N ASN A 150 31.54 45.31 4.56
CA ASN A 150 32.02 43.94 4.31
C ASN A 150 32.50 43.14 5.52
N ASN A 151 31.72 42.14 5.96
CA ASN A 151 32.22 40.90 6.60
C ASN A 151 31.14 39.80 6.79
N TYR A 152 30.48 39.37 5.71
CA TYR A 152 29.65 38.14 5.73
C TYR A 152 30.43 36.86 5.34
N TYR A 153 31.73 36.95 5.07
CA TYR A 153 32.57 35.82 4.63
C TYR A 153 33.46 35.21 5.72
N THR A 154 33.59 35.87 6.88
CA THR A 154 34.64 35.57 7.87
C THR A 154 34.19 34.65 9.01
N VAL A 155 33.12 33.89 8.81
CA VAL A 155 32.63 32.85 9.73
C VAL A 155 32.85 31.43 9.17
N LEU A 156 33.17 31.30 7.87
CA LEU A 156 33.31 30.00 7.20
C LEU A 156 34.75 29.43 7.11
N GLN A 157 35.75 30.09 7.71
CA GLN A 157 37.16 29.65 7.62
C GLN A 157 37.76 28.99 8.88
N ASN A 158 37.06 28.97 10.02
CA ASN A 158 37.63 28.50 11.29
C ASN A 158 37.23 27.05 11.70
N PHE A 159 36.75 26.22 10.77
CA PHE A 159 36.43 24.80 11.04
C PHE A 159 37.06 23.85 10.01
N GLN A 160 38.40 23.82 9.99
CA GLN A 160 39.18 22.73 9.41
C GLN A 160 40.37 22.38 10.32
N PHE A 161 40.18 21.41 11.24
CA PHE A 161 40.83 20.09 11.18
C PHE A 161 40.55 19.27 12.44
N SER A 162 39.87 18.12 12.28
CA SER A 162 40.16 16.92 13.07
C SER A 162 39.55 15.70 12.39
N HIS A 163 40.41 14.74 12.04
CA HIS A 163 40.11 13.38 11.56
C HIS A 163 39.32 13.26 10.24
N GLY A 164 40.04 12.88 9.19
CA GLY A 164 39.50 12.66 7.86
C GLY A 164 38.55 11.46 7.80
N LYS A 165 37.34 11.72 7.32
CA LYS A 165 36.65 10.83 6.38
C LYS A 165 36.45 11.63 5.11
N ASN A 166 36.62 11.01 3.94
CA ASN A 166 36.22 11.62 2.68
C ASN A 166 34.70 11.82 2.73
N LEU A 167 34.27 13.06 2.98
CA LEU A 167 32.89 13.49 2.76
C LEU A 167 32.68 13.59 1.24
N SER A 168 32.48 12.44 0.62
CA SER A 168 31.74 12.38 -0.64
C SER A 168 30.46 13.17 -0.45
N HIS A 169 30.16 14.13 -1.34
CA HIS A 169 28.82 14.67 -1.43
C HIS A 169 27.83 13.49 -1.50
N PRO A 170 26.76 13.46 -0.67
CA PRO A 170 25.81 12.37 -0.71
C PRO A 170 25.29 12.25 -2.15
N SER A 171 25.50 11.08 -2.75
CA SER A 171 25.11 10.80 -4.12
C SER A 171 23.62 11.11 -4.27
N LEU A 172 23.28 12.00 -5.21
CA LEU A 172 21.91 12.44 -5.43
C LEU A 172 20.98 11.22 -5.55
N VAL A 173 20.08 11.05 -4.58
CA VAL A 173 19.19 9.88 -4.50
C VAL A 173 18.17 9.93 -5.63
N ARG A 174 18.43 9.19 -6.71
CA ARG A 174 17.48 9.06 -7.84
C ARG A 174 16.69 7.75 -7.72
N VAL A 175 15.37 7.88 -7.69
CA VAL A 175 14.39 6.79 -7.49
C VAL A 175 13.53 6.60 -8.73
N LEU A 176 13.52 5.39 -9.28
CA LEU A 176 12.59 4.95 -10.32
C LEU A 176 11.48 4.11 -9.68
N CYS A 177 10.22 4.52 -9.87
CA CYS A 177 9.06 3.81 -9.31
C CYS A 177 8.35 2.97 -10.39
N LEU A 178 8.09 1.70 -10.08
CA LEU A 178 7.43 0.72 -10.94
C LEU A 178 6.13 0.33 -10.25
N ILE A 179 5.00 0.84 -10.74
CA ILE A 179 3.69 0.66 -10.11
C ILE A 179 2.92 -0.42 -10.87
N LEU A 180 2.65 -1.55 -10.22
CA LEU A 180 1.83 -2.61 -10.80
C LEU A 180 0.35 -2.21 -10.77
N THR A 181 -0.33 -2.40 -11.89
CA THR A 181 -1.76 -2.20 -12.01
C THR A 181 -2.34 -3.19 -13.03
N SER A 182 -3.63 -3.05 -13.35
CA SER A 182 -4.29 -3.79 -14.43
C SER A 182 -5.28 -2.88 -15.16
N PRO A 183 -5.67 -3.19 -16.41
CA PRO A 183 -6.52 -2.32 -17.23
C PRO A 183 -7.79 -1.82 -16.53
N LYS A 184 -8.45 -2.68 -15.74
CA LYS A 184 -9.65 -2.36 -14.93
C LYS A 184 -9.45 -1.28 -13.84
N TYR A 185 -8.22 -0.99 -13.44
CA TYR A 185 -7.89 -0.04 -12.37
C TYR A 185 -7.17 1.22 -12.86
N ILE A 186 -6.92 1.33 -14.18
CA ILE A 186 -6.23 2.46 -14.81
C ILE A 186 -6.92 3.80 -14.48
N LEU A 187 -8.25 3.84 -14.59
CA LEU A 187 -9.05 5.06 -14.42
C LEU A 187 -9.42 5.35 -12.95
N THR A 188 -9.10 4.45 -12.02
CA THR A 188 -9.44 4.57 -10.59
C THR A 188 -8.18 4.64 -9.73
N ARG A 189 -7.49 3.51 -9.55
CA ARG A 189 -6.31 3.40 -8.69
C ARG A 189 -5.07 4.02 -9.33
N ALA A 190 -4.72 3.64 -10.56
CA ALA A 190 -3.55 4.19 -11.23
C ALA A 190 -3.68 5.72 -11.44
N LYS A 191 -4.90 6.20 -11.70
CA LYS A 191 -5.23 7.63 -11.70
C LYS A 191 -4.92 8.31 -10.37
N ALA A 192 -5.39 7.78 -9.24
CA ALA A 192 -5.08 8.33 -7.93
C ALA A 192 -3.57 8.32 -7.63
N VAL A 193 -2.86 7.24 -7.97
CA VAL A 193 -1.39 7.16 -7.84
C VAL A 193 -0.68 8.25 -8.67
N HIS A 194 -1.11 8.44 -9.93
CA HIS A 194 -0.57 9.44 -10.85
C HIS A 194 -0.82 10.88 -10.39
N GLU A 195 -2.01 11.17 -9.85
CA GLU A 195 -2.37 12.52 -9.39
C GLU A 195 -1.84 12.86 -7.98
N THR A 196 -1.35 11.86 -7.22
CA THR A 196 -0.95 12.05 -5.82
C THR A 196 0.55 11.88 -5.54
N TRP A 197 1.07 10.65 -5.50
CA TRP A 197 2.39 10.34 -4.91
C TRP A 197 3.47 9.90 -5.91
N ALA A 198 3.10 9.37 -7.07
CA ALA A 198 4.07 8.95 -8.07
C ALA A 198 4.88 10.11 -8.70
N PRO A 199 4.33 11.33 -8.92
CA PRO A 199 5.10 12.48 -9.42
C PRO A 199 6.29 12.94 -8.56
N GLN A 200 6.41 12.44 -7.33
CA GLN A 200 7.49 12.76 -6.40
C GLN A 200 8.70 11.81 -6.58
N CYS A 201 8.51 10.69 -7.28
CA CYS A 201 9.61 9.87 -7.83
C CYS A 201 10.36 10.66 -8.92
N ASP A 202 11.65 10.41 -9.12
CA ASP A 202 12.42 11.11 -10.17
C ASP A 202 12.01 10.66 -11.58
N ARG A 203 11.45 9.44 -11.67
CA ARG A 203 10.64 8.94 -12.78
C ARG A 203 9.76 7.80 -12.25
N TYR A 204 8.65 7.53 -12.92
CA TYR A 204 7.79 6.41 -12.60
C TYR A 204 7.16 5.81 -13.86
N PHE A 205 6.78 4.53 -13.79
CA PHE A 205 6.00 3.85 -14.81
C PHE A 205 4.91 2.97 -14.22
N PHE A 206 3.76 2.91 -14.91
CA PHE A 206 2.74 1.90 -14.67
C PHE A 206 3.06 0.63 -15.47
N ILE A 207 2.96 -0.50 -14.81
CA ILE A 207 3.17 -1.84 -15.36
C ILE A 207 1.79 -2.50 -15.41
N THR A 208 1.26 -2.66 -16.62
CA THR A 208 -0.09 -3.17 -16.88
C THR A 208 -0.07 -4.10 -18.07
N GLU A 209 -1.01 -5.05 -18.10
CA GLU A 209 -1.32 -5.79 -19.31
C GLU A 209 -1.81 -4.87 -20.43
N SER A 210 -1.82 -5.38 -21.66
CA SER A 210 -2.32 -4.63 -22.82
C SER A 210 -3.70 -4.07 -22.52
N LEU A 211 -3.83 -2.75 -22.63
CA LEU A 211 -5.13 -2.10 -22.67
C LEU A 211 -5.84 -2.62 -23.93
N GLY A 212 -6.97 -3.31 -23.74
CA GLY A 212 -7.77 -3.83 -24.85
C GLY A 212 -8.46 -2.71 -25.61
N ASN A 213 -9.23 -3.07 -26.65
CA ASN A 213 -10.01 -2.13 -27.45
C ASN A 213 -11.17 -1.46 -26.66
N ASP A 214 -11.38 -1.83 -25.40
CA ASP A 214 -12.48 -1.36 -24.54
C ASP A 214 -12.23 0.02 -23.88
N VAL A 215 -11.11 0.68 -24.19
CA VAL A 215 -10.88 2.07 -23.77
C VAL A 215 -11.84 2.99 -24.52
N LYS A 216 -12.81 3.56 -23.81
CA LYS A 216 -13.79 4.49 -24.38
C LYS A 216 -13.08 5.77 -24.85
N SER A 217 -13.48 6.28 -26.01
CA SER A 217 -12.83 7.39 -26.72
C SER A 217 -12.84 8.74 -26.00
N ASN A 218 -13.61 8.87 -24.92
CA ASN A 218 -13.62 10.05 -24.05
C ASN A 218 -12.58 9.99 -22.92
N GLU A 219 -11.98 8.83 -22.65
CA GLU A 219 -11.00 8.61 -21.58
C GLU A 219 -9.57 8.32 -22.10
N SER A 220 -9.42 8.12 -23.42
CA SER A 220 -8.12 7.94 -24.09
C SER A 220 -7.13 9.06 -23.78
N ASN A 221 -7.59 10.32 -23.80
CA ASN A 221 -6.75 11.50 -23.55
C ASN A 221 -6.01 11.47 -22.22
N PHE A 222 -6.58 10.83 -21.18
CA PHE A 222 -5.90 10.66 -19.89
C PHE A 222 -4.93 9.47 -19.91
N ILE A 223 -5.34 8.37 -20.53
CA ILE A 223 -4.54 7.15 -20.65
C ILE A 223 -3.25 7.40 -21.45
N GLU A 224 -3.32 8.25 -22.48
CA GLU A 224 -2.16 8.71 -23.26
C GLU A 224 -1.16 9.54 -22.44
N GLN A 225 -1.58 10.12 -21.30
CA GLN A 225 -0.72 10.88 -20.39
C GLN A 225 -0.11 10.02 -19.28
N LEU A 226 -0.63 8.81 -19.03
CA LEU A 226 -0.05 7.90 -18.06
C LEU A 226 1.29 7.34 -18.58
N PRO A 227 2.36 7.36 -17.78
CA PRO A 227 3.64 6.76 -18.18
C PRO A 227 3.55 5.24 -18.08
N ILE A 228 2.89 4.59 -19.03
CA ILE A 228 2.83 3.13 -19.11
C ILE A 228 4.16 2.61 -19.68
N ALA A 229 4.75 1.59 -19.06
CA ALA A 229 5.95 0.95 -19.59
C ALA A 229 5.61 0.19 -20.89
N PRO A 230 6.39 0.34 -21.98
CA PRO A 230 6.13 -0.31 -23.27
C PRO A 230 6.49 -1.81 -23.29
N ILE A 231 6.06 -2.55 -22.27
CA ILE A 231 6.30 -3.99 -22.11
C ILE A 231 5.19 -4.75 -22.84
N LYS A 232 5.57 -5.65 -23.74
CA LYS A 232 4.64 -6.50 -24.49
C LYS A 232 4.44 -7.85 -23.81
N ASN A 233 3.31 -8.50 -24.08
CA ASN A 233 3.02 -9.89 -23.70
C ASN A 233 3.02 -10.16 -22.17
N ILE A 234 2.61 -9.18 -21.35
CA ILE A 234 2.28 -9.44 -19.95
C ILE A 234 0.99 -10.26 -19.89
N THR A 235 1.01 -11.38 -19.15
CA THR A 235 -0.15 -12.27 -18.97
C THR A 235 -1.19 -11.63 -18.04
N THR A 236 -2.47 -11.74 -18.41
CA THR A 236 -3.59 -11.10 -17.68
C THR A 236 -4.00 -11.86 -16.44
N GLY A 237 -3.95 -11.19 -15.27
CA GLY A 237 -4.48 -11.71 -14.02
C GLY A 237 -3.64 -11.39 -12.78
N TYR A 238 -4.18 -11.75 -11.61
CA TYR A 238 -3.49 -11.61 -10.33
C TYR A 238 -2.43 -12.71 -10.13
N ASP A 239 -2.67 -13.92 -10.63
CA ASP A 239 -1.75 -15.06 -10.54
C ASP A 239 -0.43 -14.84 -11.33
N HIS A 240 -0.36 -13.75 -12.11
CA HIS A 240 0.77 -13.36 -12.95
C HIS A 240 1.62 -12.20 -12.39
N LEU A 241 1.44 -11.85 -11.11
CA LEU A 241 2.22 -10.78 -10.46
C LEU A 241 3.74 -11.02 -10.51
N THR A 242 4.19 -12.27 -10.34
CA THR A 242 5.61 -12.66 -10.44
C THR A 242 6.20 -12.27 -11.80
N GLN A 243 5.46 -12.50 -12.88
CA GLN A 243 5.88 -12.09 -14.23
C GLN A 243 5.88 -10.56 -14.36
N LYS A 244 4.85 -9.87 -13.86
CA LYS A 244 4.78 -8.39 -13.88
C LYS A 244 5.96 -7.74 -13.19
N SER A 245 6.27 -8.11 -11.95
CA SER A 245 7.44 -7.59 -11.22
C SER A 245 8.75 -7.94 -11.91
N THR A 246 8.89 -9.18 -12.41
CA THR A 246 10.09 -9.59 -13.15
C THR A 246 10.31 -8.72 -14.39
N LEU A 247 9.29 -8.56 -15.23
CA LEU A 247 9.36 -7.74 -16.44
C LEU A 247 9.58 -6.26 -16.12
N ALA A 248 8.99 -5.74 -15.03
CA ALA A 248 9.22 -4.37 -14.58
C ALA A 248 10.69 -4.12 -14.24
N PHE A 249 11.32 -5.03 -13.48
CA PHE A 249 12.74 -4.92 -13.14
C PHE A 249 13.67 -5.13 -14.35
N LEU A 250 13.35 -6.06 -15.26
CA LEU A 250 14.11 -6.21 -16.50
C LEU A 250 14.05 -4.92 -17.35
N PHE A 251 12.86 -4.35 -17.54
CA PHE A 251 12.66 -3.06 -18.20
C PHE A 251 13.45 -1.93 -17.52
N ALA A 252 13.41 -1.84 -16.18
CA ALA A 252 14.17 -0.86 -15.41
C ALA A 252 15.69 -1.02 -15.59
N TYR A 253 16.20 -2.25 -15.66
CA TYR A 253 17.61 -2.51 -15.89
C TYR A 253 18.02 -2.10 -17.30
N GLU A 254 17.31 -2.59 -18.32
CA GLU A 254 17.64 -2.38 -19.74
C GLU A 254 17.59 -0.91 -20.16
N ASN A 255 16.69 -0.12 -19.56
CA ASN A 255 16.44 1.26 -20.00
C ASN A 255 16.97 2.33 -19.03
N TYR A 256 17.14 2.01 -17.74
CA TYR A 256 17.35 3.02 -16.69
C TYR A 256 18.42 2.68 -15.64
N PHE A 257 19.15 1.56 -15.78
CA PHE A 257 20.15 1.11 -14.80
C PHE A 257 21.24 2.15 -14.46
N ASN A 258 21.61 3.00 -15.42
CA ASN A 258 22.64 4.02 -15.23
C ASN A 258 22.10 5.38 -14.73
N ASP A 259 20.78 5.58 -14.81
CA ASP A 259 20.15 6.84 -14.43
C ASP A 259 19.73 6.90 -12.95
N PHE A 260 19.42 5.76 -12.34
CA PHE A 260 18.83 5.69 -11.00
C PHE A 260 19.65 4.83 -10.04
N ASN A 261 19.57 5.15 -8.76
CA ASN A 261 20.27 4.44 -7.69
C ASN A 261 19.36 3.41 -6.99
N TRP A 262 18.04 3.60 -7.08
CA TRP A 262 17.02 2.86 -6.35
C TRP A 262 15.79 2.60 -7.22
N PHE A 263 15.27 1.39 -7.11
CA PHE A 263 14.21 0.86 -7.97
C PHE A 263 13.08 0.31 -7.10
N VAL A 264 11.94 0.99 -7.10
CA VAL A 264 10.80 0.71 -6.21
C VAL A 264 9.75 -0.11 -6.96
N LYS A 265 9.31 -1.24 -6.39
CA LYS A 265 8.04 -1.89 -6.78
C LYS A 265 6.96 -1.43 -5.81
N ALA A 266 5.81 -1.02 -6.33
CA ALA A 266 4.62 -0.71 -5.55
C ALA A 266 3.37 -1.23 -6.26
N ASP A 267 2.29 -1.46 -5.52
CA ASP A 267 0.99 -1.84 -6.10
C ASP A 267 0.06 -0.61 -6.17
N ASP A 268 -0.97 -0.64 -7.02
CA ASP A 268 -1.83 0.53 -7.28
C ASP A 268 -2.73 0.95 -6.10
N ASP A 269 -2.85 0.12 -5.07
CA ASP A 269 -3.42 0.41 -3.76
C ASP A 269 -2.35 0.57 -2.64
N THR A 270 -1.10 0.89 -3.01
CA THR A 270 -0.06 1.37 -2.10
C THR A 270 0.04 2.89 -2.14
N TYR A 271 0.26 3.54 -0.99
CA TYR A 271 0.68 4.95 -0.95
C TYR A 271 2.12 5.06 -0.44
N VAL A 272 3.00 5.73 -1.21
CA VAL A 272 4.42 5.91 -0.85
C VAL A 272 4.74 7.39 -0.59
N ILE A 273 5.21 7.71 0.61
CA ILE A 273 5.72 9.04 0.98
C ILE A 273 7.16 9.16 0.46
N VAL A 274 7.30 9.47 -0.83
CA VAL A 274 8.60 9.46 -1.54
C VAL A 274 9.65 10.39 -0.91
N GLU A 275 9.25 11.45 -0.20
CA GLU A 275 10.17 12.31 0.56
C GLU A 275 10.87 11.55 1.70
N HIS A 276 10.10 10.75 2.45
CA HIS A 276 10.63 9.91 3.53
C HIS A 276 11.49 8.77 2.96
N LEU A 277 11.05 8.17 1.85
CA LEU A 277 11.85 7.18 1.13
C LEU A 277 13.21 7.73 0.71
N LYS A 278 13.24 8.88 0.01
CA LYS A 278 14.49 9.51 -0.43
C LYS A 278 15.39 9.90 0.75
N LYS A 279 14.81 10.35 1.87
CA LYS A 279 15.56 10.62 3.10
C LYS A 279 16.21 9.35 3.65
N PHE A 280 15.45 8.28 3.85
CA PHE A 280 15.98 6.98 4.31
C PHE A 280 17.08 6.45 3.40
N LEU A 281 16.85 6.47 2.08
CA LEU A 281 17.80 6.00 1.06
C LEU A 281 19.07 6.87 0.95
N SER A 282 19.04 8.13 1.40
CA SER A 282 20.23 9.00 1.43
C SER A 282 21.26 8.57 2.47
N GLU A 283 20.85 7.75 3.45
CA GLU A 283 21.72 7.14 4.46
C GLU A 283 22.22 5.73 4.03
N GLN A 284 21.83 5.23 2.83
CA GLN A 284 22.13 3.87 2.35
C GLN A 284 23.11 3.86 1.16
N ASN A 285 23.87 2.76 1.01
CA ASN A 285 24.76 2.56 -0.14
C ASN A 285 24.06 1.75 -1.26
N SER A 286 23.76 2.41 -2.38
CA SER A 286 23.13 1.77 -3.56
C SER A 286 24.03 0.75 -4.30
N SER A 287 25.33 0.71 -3.99
CA SER A 287 26.28 -0.26 -4.53
C SER A 287 26.35 -1.57 -3.72
N GLU A 288 25.66 -1.66 -2.58
CA GLU A 288 25.53 -2.91 -1.84
C GLU A 288 24.36 -3.76 -2.35
N PRO A 289 24.46 -5.10 -2.33
CA PRO A 289 23.40 -6.02 -2.73
C PRO A 289 22.29 -6.13 -1.65
N VAL A 290 21.62 -5.02 -1.38
CA VAL A 290 20.57 -4.88 -0.36
C VAL A 290 19.22 -4.50 -0.97
N THR A 291 18.14 -4.95 -0.33
CA THR A 291 16.76 -4.51 -0.61
C THR A 291 16.08 -4.00 0.66
N PHE A 292 15.14 -3.07 0.53
CA PHE A 292 14.40 -2.49 1.67
C PHE A 292 12.88 -2.59 1.46
N GLY A 293 12.13 -2.68 2.54
CA GLY A 293 10.70 -3.02 2.59
C GLY A 293 10.31 -3.54 3.98
N TYR A 294 9.09 -4.05 4.14
CA TYR A 294 8.66 -4.68 5.40
C TYR A 294 9.10 -6.15 5.43
N ASN A 295 10.01 -6.51 6.35
CA ASN A 295 10.63 -7.85 6.35
C ASN A 295 9.70 -8.94 6.90
N PHE A 296 9.50 -9.99 6.12
CA PHE A 296 8.91 -11.26 6.50
C PHE A 296 9.96 -12.39 6.55
N LYS A 297 9.77 -13.38 7.44
CA LYS A 297 10.78 -14.41 7.77
C LYS A 297 10.41 -15.86 7.46
N VAL A 298 9.17 -16.14 7.02
CA VAL A 298 8.59 -17.51 7.07
C VAL A 298 8.81 -18.38 5.84
N HIS A 299 8.67 -17.84 4.63
CA HIS A 299 8.76 -18.63 3.39
C HIS A 299 10.16 -18.67 2.78
N VAL A 300 11.07 -17.85 3.33
CA VAL A 300 12.29 -17.45 2.65
C VAL A 300 13.47 -17.42 3.63
N PRO A 301 14.53 -18.22 3.40
CA PRO A 301 15.76 -18.13 4.18
C PRO A 301 16.39 -16.74 4.08
N LYS A 302 16.68 -16.15 5.25
CA LYS A 302 17.12 -14.73 5.43
C LYS A 302 16.07 -13.67 5.02
N GLY A 303 14.81 -14.06 4.89
CA GLY A 303 13.67 -13.16 4.75
C GLY A 303 13.42 -12.63 3.34
N TYR A 304 12.26 -11.96 3.22
CA TYR A 304 11.74 -11.33 2.01
C TYR A 304 10.91 -10.10 2.41
N HIS A 305 10.50 -9.27 1.45
CA HIS A 305 9.68 -8.09 1.73
C HIS A 305 8.21 -8.37 1.46
N SER A 306 7.29 -7.77 2.22
CA SER A 306 5.87 -7.79 1.88
C SER A 306 5.62 -7.11 0.53
N GLY A 307 5.15 -7.85 -0.47
CA GLY A 307 4.96 -7.33 -1.84
C GLY A 307 4.07 -6.09 -1.92
N GLY A 308 2.98 -6.08 -1.15
CA GLY A 308 2.02 -4.97 -1.08
C GLY A 308 2.50 -3.74 -0.31
N ALA A 309 3.43 -3.90 0.63
CA ALA A 309 3.95 -2.75 1.40
C ALA A 309 4.85 -1.83 0.57
N SER A 310 5.08 -2.15 -0.72
CA SER A 310 6.21 -1.71 -1.53
C SER A 310 7.57 -2.21 -1.00
N TYR A 311 8.49 -2.45 -1.94
CA TYR A 311 9.89 -2.74 -1.64
C TYR A 311 10.81 -2.14 -2.69
N VAL A 312 12.09 -2.04 -2.35
CA VAL A 312 13.08 -1.23 -3.05
C VAL A 312 14.35 -2.04 -3.26
N LEU A 313 14.81 -2.10 -4.51
CA LEU A 313 16.11 -2.66 -4.87
C LEU A 313 17.15 -1.53 -4.95
N SER A 314 18.33 -1.75 -4.37
CA SER A 314 19.52 -0.99 -4.73
C SER A 314 19.90 -1.23 -6.19
N ARG A 315 20.72 -0.33 -6.75
CA ARG A 315 21.29 -0.50 -8.09
C ARG A 315 22.03 -1.83 -8.23
N GLU A 316 22.87 -2.19 -7.26
CA GLU A 316 23.57 -3.49 -7.26
C GLU A 316 22.60 -4.68 -7.19
N SER A 317 21.53 -4.57 -6.40
CA SER A 317 20.48 -5.60 -6.33
C SER A 317 19.75 -5.78 -7.65
N LEU A 318 19.47 -4.70 -8.39
CA LEU A 318 18.87 -4.79 -9.71
C LEU A 318 19.79 -5.46 -10.74
N ARG A 319 21.09 -5.13 -10.74
CA ARG A 319 22.09 -5.80 -11.60
C ARG A 319 22.10 -7.31 -11.35
N ARG A 320 22.14 -7.69 -10.08
CA ARG A 320 22.14 -9.10 -9.65
C ARG A 320 20.83 -9.81 -9.97
N PHE A 321 19.67 -9.13 -9.86
CA PHE A 321 18.39 -9.68 -10.30
C PHE A 321 18.41 -9.99 -11.80
N TYR A 322 18.88 -9.04 -12.62
CA TYR A 322 19.02 -9.26 -14.07
C TYR A 322 19.93 -10.47 -14.37
N GLU A 323 21.10 -10.55 -13.73
CA GLU A 323 22.02 -11.69 -13.88
C GLU A 323 21.42 -13.02 -13.42
N ALA A 324 20.62 -13.04 -12.36
CA ALA A 324 19.91 -14.22 -11.91
C ALA A 324 18.84 -14.66 -12.92
N GLN A 325 18.14 -13.72 -13.56
CA GLN A 325 17.13 -14.00 -14.58
C GLN A 325 17.72 -14.56 -15.89
N GLN A 326 18.99 -14.26 -16.21
CA GLN A 326 19.69 -14.81 -17.39
C GLN A 326 20.44 -16.12 -17.10
N ASP A 327 20.61 -16.50 -15.83
CA ASP A 327 21.37 -17.67 -15.41
C ASP A 327 20.45 -18.90 -15.18
N PRO A 328 20.53 -19.95 -16.01
CA PRO A 328 19.71 -21.16 -15.84
C PRO A 328 19.90 -21.85 -14.49
N THR A 329 21.07 -21.72 -13.87
CA THR A 329 21.36 -22.36 -12.56
C THR A 329 20.69 -21.66 -11.39
N SER A 330 20.26 -20.40 -11.58
CA SER A 330 19.52 -19.64 -10.57
C SER A 330 18.06 -20.09 -10.42
N ASN A 331 17.52 -20.87 -11.36
CA ASN A 331 16.15 -21.42 -11.30
C ASN A 331 15.05 -20.38 -10.97
N CYS A 332 15.25 -19.11 -11.36
CA CYS A 332 14.29 -18.05 -11.07
C CYS A 332 12.95 -18.33 -11.73
N ARG A 333 11.88 -18.44 -10.92
CA ARG A 333 10.52 -18.61 -11.43
C ARG A 333 10.14 -17.38 -12.27
N LYS A 334 9.69 -17.62 -13.51
CA LYS A 334 9.30 -16.57 -14.46
C LYS A 334 7.87 -16.08 -14.26
N ASP A 335 6.98 -16.94 -13.74
CA ASP A 335 5.56 -16.64 -13.54
C ASP A 335 4.91 -17.57 -12.50
N GLY A 336 3.80 -17.14 -11.90
CA GLY A 336 3.09 -17.84 -10.83
C GLY A 336 3.78 -17.78 -9.46
N GLY A 337 3.16 -18.40 -8.45
CA GLY A 337 3.61 -18.35 -7.05
C GLY A 337 3.34 -17.00 -6.39
N SER A 338 3.88 -16.79 -5.19
CA SER A 338 3.81 -15.49 -4.51
C SER A 338 4.93 -14.58 -5.00
N GLU A 339 4.57 -13.45 -5.63
CA GLU A 339 5.49 -12.51 -6.29
C GLU A 339 6.68 -12.12 -5.41
N ASP A 340 6.41 -11.72 -4.18
CA ASP A 340 7.40 -11.29 -3.21
C ASP A 340 8.39 -12.40 -2.80
N VAL A 341 7.87 -13.60 -2.54
CA VAL A 341 8.66 -14.81 -2.26
C VAL A 341 9.56 -15.16 -3.44
N GLU A 342 9.03 -15.13 -4.67
CA GLU A 342 9.74 -15.59 -5.86
C GLU A 342 10.78 -14.57 -6.36
N ILE A 343 10.49 -13.26 -6.26
CA ILE A 343 11.50 -12.21 -6.48
C ILE A 343 12.63 -12.35 -5.46
N ALA A 344 12.32 -12.57 -4.17
CA ALA A 344 13.34 -12.80 -3.15
C ALA A 344 14.14 -14.09 -3.40
N ASN A 345 13.49 -15.18 -3.85
CA ASN A 345 14.13 -16.44 -4.24
C ASN A 345 15.17 -16.23 -5.32
N CYS A 346 14.82 -15.49 -6.37
CA CYS A 346 15.75 -15.15 -7.44
C CYS A 346 16.91 -14.25 -6.96
N LEU A 347 16.61 -13.20 -6.18
CA LEU A 347 17.61 -12.28 -5.63
C LEU A 347 18.70 -12.99 -4.81
N ARG A 348 18.33 -13.98 -3.99
CA ARG A 348 19.30 -14.64 -3.11
C ARG A 348 20.31 -15.53 -3.84
N THR A 349 20.03 -16.00 -5.06
CA THR A 349 21.00 -16.84 -5.80
C THR A 349 22.26 -16.06 -6.17
N LYS A 350 22.14 -14.74 -6.25
CA LYS A 350 23.25 -13.79 -6.43
C LYS A 350 23.64 -13.06 -5.14
N GLY A 351 23.20 -13.57 -3.97
CA GLY A 351 23.60 -13.07 -2.66
C GLY A 351 23.01 -11.70 -2.30
N VAL A 352 21.85 -11.32 -2.85
CA VAL A 352 21.07 -10.16 -2.40
C VAL A 352 20.14 -10.56 -1.26
N TYR A 353 20.05 -9.74 -0.22
CA TYR A 353 19.22 -9.99 0.96
C TYR A 353 18.50 -8.73 1.46
N PRO A 354 17.39 -8.87 2.22
CA PRO A 354 16.77 -7.77 2.95
C PRO A 354 17.75 -7.05 3.88
N GLY A 355 17.74 -5.73 3.84
CA GLY A 355 18.27 -4.84 4.87
C GLY A 355 17.22 -4.58 5.96
N LYS A 356 17.55 -3.71 6.91
CA LYS A 356 16.60 -3.25 7.94
C LYS A 356 15.97 -1.93 7.51
N SER A 357 14.64 -1.88 7.54
CA SER A 357 13.84 -0.71 7.14
C SER A 357 13.22 -0.04 8.36
N LEU A 358 14.06 0.26 9.35
CA LEU A 358 13.67 0.75 10.66
C LEU A 358 14.17 2.18 10.89
N ASP A 359 13.44 2.93 11.70
CA ASP A 359 13.95 4.20 12.24
C ASP A 359 14.87 4.01 13.46
N LYS A 360 15.34 5.14 14.02
CA LYS A 360 16.25 5.17 15.17
C LYS A 360 15.62 4.67 16.47
N GLN A 361 14.30 4.45 16.49
CA GLN A 361 13.53 3.89 17.60
C GLN A 361 13.13 2.43 17.34
N ASN A 362 13.60 1.81 16.25
CA ASN A 362 13.23 0.48 15.75
C ASN A 362 11.75 0.35 15.34
N ARG A 363 11.10 1.46 14.95
CA ARG A 363 9.75 1.43 14.36
C ARG A 363 9.83 1.19 12.85
N GLU A 364 8.82 0.53 12.33
CA GLU A 364 8.71 0.19 10.91
C GLU A 364 8.48 1.41 10.03
N LEU A 365 9.15 1.41 8.87
CA LEU A 365 8.99 2.43 7.84
C LEU A 365 7.97 2.01 6.76
N PHE A 366 7.86 0.72 6.44
CA PHE A 366 6.93 0.20 5.44
C PHE A 366 5.79 -0.51 6.17
N HIS A 367 4.55 -0.44 5.68
CA HIS A 367 3.39 -0.99 6.41
C HIS A 367 2.50 -1.86 5.51
N PRO A 368 2.35 -3.17 5.79
CA PRO A 368 1.63 -4.11 4.93
C PRO A 368 0.10 -4.15 5.17
N LEU A 369 -0.40 -3.32 6.09
CA LEU A 369 -1.84 -3.20 6.42
C LEU A 369 -2.31 -1.74 6.30
N PRO A 370 -3.62 -1.49 6.11
CA PRO A 370 -4.17 -0.14 6.03
C PRO A 370 -3.75 0.72 7.21
N PHE A 371 -3.47 2.01 6.97
CA PHE A 371 -2.99 2.92 8.01
C PHE A 371 -3.91 2.97 9.24
N VAL A 372 -5.23 2.83 9.03
CA VAL A 372 -6.24 2.79 10.10
C VAL A 372 -6.03 1.61 11.06
N ASP A 373 -5.66 0.43 10.56
CA ASP A 373 -5.47 -0.77 11.38
C ASP A 373 -4.19 -0.66 12.23
N HIS A 374 -3.14 -0.08 11.64
CA HIS A 374 -1.92 0.30 12.36
C HIS A 374 -2.19 1.29 13.49
N PHE A 375 -2.95 2.37 13.25
CA PHE A 375 -3.29 3.34 14.30
C PHE A 375 -4.19 2.76 15.39
N ARG A 376 -5.09 1.83 15.05
CA ARG A 376 -5.92 1.11 16.03
C ARG A 376 -5.15 0.04 16.80
N GLY A 377 -4.01 -0.41 16.29
CA GLY A 377 -3.24 -1.52 16.85
C GLY A 377 -3.90 -2.89 16.67
N PHE A 378 -4.84 -3.03 15.72
CA PHE A 378 -5.49 -4.30 15.40
C PHE A 378 -4.74 -4.99 14.28
N PHE A 379 -3.95 -5.99 14.64
CA PHE A 379 -3.15 -6.78 13.70
C PHE A 379 -3.66 -8.22 13.67
N PRO A 380 -3.74 -8.86 12.49
CA PRO A 380 -4.09 -10.27 12.38
C PRO A 380 -2.93 -11.15 12.87
N ASP A 381 -3.23 -12.26 13.53
CA ASP A 381 -2.23 -13.15 14.18
C ASP A 381 -1.11 -13.63 13.23
N TRP A 382 -1.43 -13.79 11.94
CA TRP A 382 -0.45 -14.18 10.93
C TRP A 382 0.68 -13.14 10.79
N LEU A 383 0.40 -11.85 10.99
CA LEU A 383 1.40 -10.79 10.82
C LEU A 383 2.50 -10.88 11.88
N ALA A 384 2.14 -11.17 13.14
CA ALA A 384 3.12 -11.39 14.21
C ALA A 384 3.99 -12.64 13.95
N THR A 385 3.43 -13.65 13.29
CA THR A 385 4.16 -14.86 12.86
C THR A 385 5.10 -14.57 11.70
N TYR A 386 4.66 -13.77 10.73
CA TYR A 386 5.39 -13.51 9.48
C TYR A 386 6.49 -12.45 9.63
N ALA A 387 6.24 -11.38 10.37
CA ALA A 387 7.14 -10.23 10.50
C ALA A 387 8.47 -10.57 11.17
N GLU A 388 9.59 -10.03 10.66
CA GLU A 388 10.88 -10.06 11.36
C GLU A 388 10.80 -9.26 12.66
N ASN A 389 10.21 -8.07 12.59
CA ASN A 389 9.94 -7.16 13.70
C ASN A 389 8.42 -7.00 13.85
N PRO A 390 7.79 -7.63 14.86
CA PRO A 390 6.34 -7.60 15.02
C PRO A 390 5.79 -6.19 15.24
N PRO A 391 4.59 -5.87 14.71
CA PRO A 391 4.01 -4.54 14.81
C PRO A 391 3.68 -4.20 16.28
N GLN A 392 3.92 -2.95 16.68
CA GLN A 392 3.56 -2.44 18.00
C GLN A 392 2.19 -1.77 17.95
N SER A 393 1.37 -1.95 18.98
CA SER A 393 0.08 -1.24 19.10
C SER A 393 0.28 0.23 19.53
N ASN A 394 -0.79 1.03 19.38
CA ASN A 394 -0.88 2.46 19.75
C ASN A 394 -0.07 3.39 18.82
N TYR A 395 -0.02 4.69 19.14
CA TYR A 395 0.66 5.73 18.34
C TYR A 395 2.15 5.48 18.05
N ASN A 396 2.80 4.54 18.75
CA ASN A 396 4.19 4.13 18.50
C ASN A 396 4.34 3.03 17.44
N CYS A 397 3.25 2.52 16.86
CA CYS A 397 3.25 1.50 15.78
C CYS A 397 4.21 1.81 14.64
N CYS A 398 4.33 3.11 14.36
CA CYS A 398 4.66 3.62 13.05
C CYS A 398 5.68 4.74 13.20
N SER A 399 6.66 4.80 12.30
CA SER A 399 7.61 5.89 12.31
C SER A 399 6.95 7.23 11.94
N ASP A 400 7.45 8.34 12.50
CA ASP A 400 7.17 9.69 11.97
C ASP A 400 7.75 9.85 10.55
N GLN A 401 8.64 8.94 10.13
CA GLN A 401 9.27 8.87 8.82
C GLN A 401 8.74 7.68 8.00
N THR A 402 7.53 7.20 8.28
CA THR A 402 6.87 6.14 7.50
C THR A 402 6.96 6.42 6.00
N ILE A 403 7.41 5.40 5.27
CA ILE A 403 7.61 5.38 3.82
C ILE A 403 6.35 4.95 3.10
N SER A 404 5.61 3.94 3.57
CA SER A 404 4.47 3.41 2.81
C SER A 404 3.37 2.79 3.67
N PHE A 405 2.16 2.76 3.11
CA PHE A 405 1.01 1.99 3.62
C PHE A 405 0.32 1.25 2.47
N HIS A 406 -0.28 0.10 2.79
CA HIS A 406 -1.08 -0.73 1.89
C HIS A 406 -2.07 -1.55 2.72
N TYR A 407 -3.37 -1.61 2.45
CA TYR A 407 -4.09 -1.05 1.31
C TYR A 407 -4.48 0.41 1.56
N VAL A 408 -4.45 1.23 0.51
CA VAL A 408 -4.89 2.63 0.50
C VAL A 408 -5.75 2.87 -0.74
N ARG A 409 -7.06 3.08 -0.51
CA ARG A 409 -8.06 3.28 -1.55
C ARG A 409 -7.87 4.64 -2.26
N PRO A 410 -8.35 4.83 -3.51
CA PRO A 410 -8.15 6.07 -4.26
C PRO A 410 -8.49 7.34 -3.47
N GLU A 411 -9.60 7.33 -2.73
CA GLU A 411 -10.09 8.45 -1.92
C GLU A 411 -9.15 8.73 -0.73
N GLU A 412 -8.58 7.68 -0.15
CA GLU A 412 -7.57 7.75 0.91
C GLU A 412 -6.23 8.26 0.38
N GLN A 413 -5.83 7.90 -0.86
CA GLN A 413 -4.64 8.46 -1.50
C GLN A 413 -4.77 9.98 -1.70
N TYR A 414 -5.93 10.46 -2.17
CA TYR A 414 -6.21 11.89 -2.28
C TYR A 414 -6.26 12.57 -0.90
N LEU A 415 -6.88 11.94 0.11
CA LEU A 415 -6.92 12.47 1.48
C LEU A 415 -5.51 12.58 2.09
N MET A 416 -4.70 11.53 1.98
CA MET A 416 -3.30 11.53 2.43
C MET A 416 -2.51 12.61 1.71
N TYR A 417 -2.67 12.75 0.39
CA TYR A 417 -2.02 13.81 -0.38
C TYR A 417 -2.45 15.22 0.06
N PHE A 418 -3.75 15.43 0.31
CA PHE A 418 -4.27 16.70 0.81
C PHE A 418 -3.69 17.03 2.19
N LEU A 419 -3.74 16.10 3.14
CA LEU A 419 -3.20 16.27 4.49
C LEU A 419 -1.68 16.52 4.45
N LEU A 420 -0.93 15.73 3.70
CA LEU A 420 0.53 15.83 3.64
C LEU A 420 1.03 17.08 2.88
N TYR A 421 0.37 17.49 1.79
CA TYR A 421 0.92 18.49 0.86
C TYR A 421 0.04 19.73 0.62
N LYS A 422 -1.23 19.74 1.01
CA LYS A 422 -2.15 20.89 0.82
C LYS A 422 -2.52 21.62 2.11
N THR A 423 -2.50 20.95 3.28
CA THR A 423 -2.83 21.59 4.56
C THR A 423 -1.67 22.35 5.23
N ARG A 424 -0.43 22.19 4.75
CA ARG A 424 0.75 22.84 5.36
C ARG A 424 0.68 24.36 5.18
N SER A 425 0.55 25.09 6.28
CA SER A 425 0.36 26.55 6.34
C SER A 425 1.60 27.38 6.01
N THR A 426 2.78 26.76 5.92
CA THR A 426 4.02 27.42 5.50
C THR A 426 4.23 27.28 3.99
N PRO A 427 4.39 28.36 3.21
CA PRO A 427 4.80 28.28 1.82
C PRO A 427 6.24 27.79 1.76
N TYR A 428 6.44 26.50 1.49
CA TYR A 428 7.78 25.95 1.32
C TYR A 428 8.37 26.47 0.01
N ILE A 429 9.45 27.23 0.15
CA ILE A 429 10.35 27.79 -0.86
C ILE A 429 10.35 27.01 -2.19
N ASP A 430 10.29 27.77 -3.30
CA ASP A 430 10.29 27.29 -4.69
C ASP A 430 10.98 25.94 -4.89
N ARG A 431 10.17 24.92 -5.23
CA ARG A 431 10.65 23.63 -5.74
C ARG A 431 10.71 23.70 -7.27
N PRO A 432 11.89 23.81 -7.92
CA PRO A 432 11.98 24.04 -9.36
C PRO A 432 11.37 22.91 -10.21
N TRP A 433 11.26 21.71 -9.64
CA TRP A 433 10.81 20.48 -10.30
C TRP A 433 9.29 20.40 -10.53
N ILE A 434 8.48 21.17 -9.79
CA ILE A 434 7.00 21.14 -9.94
C ILE A 434 6.54 21.91 -11.19
N LYS A 435 7.43 22.68 -11.84
CA LYS A 435 7.19 23.32 -13.14
C LYS A 435 8.03 22.70 -14.27
N LYS A 436 7.84 21.41 -14.52
CA LYS A 436 8.00 20.85 -15.87
C LYS A 436 6.65 20.43 -16.41
N SER A 437 5.96 21.40 -17.02
CA SER A 437 5.04 21.08 -18.11
C SER A 437 5.81 20.26 -19.14
N TYR A 438 5.32 19.06 -19.47
CA TYR A 438 5.93 18.23 -20.50
C TYR A 438 5.89 18.99 -21.84
N SER A 439 7.06 19.46 -22.30
CA SER A 439 7.20 19.96 -23.67
C SER A 439 7.21 18.77 -24.60
N SER A 440 6.10 18.56 -25.29
CA SER A 440 5.93 17.50 -26.30
C SER A 440 6.70 17.84 -27.58
N THR A 441 8.02 17.65 -27.55
CA THR A 441 8.88 17.68 -28.74
C THR A 441 9.82 16.47 -28.74
N ILE A 442 9.35 15.39 -29.37
CA ILE A 442 10.20 14.28 -29.79
C ILE A 442 11.00 14.75 -31.02
N PRO A 443 12.34 14.74 -31.00
CA PRO A 443 13.10 14.95 -32.23
C PRO A 443 12.95 13.72 -33.12
N VAL A 444 12.34 13.91 -34.29
CA VAL A 444 12.35 12.91 -35.37
C VAL A 444 13.71 12.95 -36.05
N ASN A 445 14.39 11.79 -36.09
CA ASN A 445 15.31 11.34 -37.16
C ASN A 445 15.66 9.87 -36.92
#